data_AF-A0A452XQW8-F1
#
_entry.id   AF-A0A452XQW8-F1
#
_cell.length_a   1.000
_cell.length_b   1.000
_cell.length_c   1.000
_cell.angle_alpha   90.00
_cell.angle_beta   90.00
_cell.angle_gamma   90.00
#
_symmetry.space_group_name_H-M   'P 1'
#
loop_
_entity.id
_entity.type
_entity.pdbx_description
1 polymer ?
#
loop_
_entity_poly.entity_id
_entity_poly.type
_entity_poly.pdbx_seq_one_letter_code
_entity_poly.pdbx_strand_id
1 'polypeptide(L)'
;MRGITKEIFFQQKCELGRIGRRNMNRRLNLDIPQNNTFLLPRDVLAATDHLIGMKFGMGILDDDDMNHLKNKRIRSVADLLQDQFGLALGRLQHAVQKTIRRVFIRQSKPTPQTLVTPTSTSILLITTYETFFGTYPLSQVFDQTNPLTQTVHGRKVSCLGPGGLTGRTASF
;
A
#
# COMPACT_ATOMS: atom_id res chain seq x y z
N MET A 1 -20.53 -22.41 6.04
CA MET A 1 -20.38 -20.95 6.26
C MET A 1 -19.30 -20.53 7.27
N ARG A 2 -18.73 -21.40 8.12
CA ARG A 2 -17.69 -21.01 9.11
C ARG A 2 -16.25 -20.87 8.58
N GLY A 3 -15.96 -21.30 7.35
CA GLY A 3 -14.61 -21.21 6.75
C GLY A 3 -14.32 -19.87 6.04
N ILE A 4 -15.33 -19.30 5.39
CA ILE A 4 -15.18 -18.16 4.49
C ILE A 4 -14.87 -16.86 5.25
N THR A 5 -15.48 -16.67 6.43
CA THR A 5 -15.25 -15.45 7.24
C THR A 5 -13.84 -15.39 7.84
N LYS A 6 -13.21 -16.54 8.10
CA LYS A 6 -11.82 -16.59 8.55
C LYS A 6 -10.83 -16.22 7.43
N GLU A 7 -11.07 -16.68 6.20
CA GLU A 7 -10.18 -16.41 5.06
C GLU A 7 -10.26 -14.97 4.55
N ILE A 8 -11.42 -14.32 4.60
CA ILE A 8 -11.58 -12.97 4.01
C ILE A 8 -10.93 -11.88 4.88
N PHE A 9 -11.05 -11.96 6.21
CA PHE A 9 -10.55 -10.93 7.12
C PHE A 9 -9.27 -11.32 7.88
N PHE A 10 -9.04 -12.62 8.17
CA PHE A 10 -8.02 -13.04 9.13
C PHE A 10 -6.82 -13.79 8.52
N GLN A 11 -6.86 -14.12 7.23
CA GLN A 11 -5.65 -14.47 6.48
C GLN A 11 -5.01 -13.18 5.98
N GLN A 12 -4.00 -12.68 6.69
CA GLN A 12 -2.83 -11.88 6.23
C GLN A 12 -2.99 -10.99 4.96
N LYS A 13 -4.16 -10.40 4.69
CA LYS A 13 -4.44 -9.61 3.47
C LYS A 13 -4.69 -8.14 3.76
N CYS A 14 -4.99 -7.79 5.02
CA CYS A 14 -5.23 -6.41 5.43
C CYS A 14 -4.15 -5.96 6.41
N GLU A 15 -3.12 -5.31 5.86
CA GLU A 15 -2.10 -4.63 6.63
C GLU A 15 -2.43 -3.15 6.71
N LEU A 16 -2.54 -2.63 7.93
CA LEU A 16 -2.73 -1.21 8.24
C LEU A 16 -1.42 -0.42 8.12
N GLY A 17 -0.30 -1.11 8.30
CA GLY A 17 1.01 -0.51 8.49
C GLY A 17 1.13 0.26 9.81
N ARG A 18 2.33 0.78 10.09
CA ARG A 18 2.61 1.49 11.35
C ARG A 18 1.75 2.74 11.53
N ILE A 19 1.53 3.49 10.44
CA ILE A 19 0.72 4.72 10.45
C ILE A 19 -0.76 4.38 10.62
N GLY A 20 -1.29 3.39 9.88
CA GLY A 20 -2.69 2.98 10.01
C GLY A 20 -3.02 2.47 11.40
N ARG A 21 -2.15 1.63 11.99
CA ARG A 21 -2.28 1.19 13.39
C ARG A 21 -2.29 2.36 14.37
N ARG A 22 -1.35 3.30 14.24
CA ARG A 22 -1.31 4.51 15.09
C ARG A 22 -2.58 5.35 14.98
N ASN A 23 -3.08 5.56 13.77
CA ASN A 23 -4.27 6.36 13.52
C ASN A 23 -5.54 5.67 14.05
N MET A 24 -5.70 4.37 13.84
CA MET A 24 -6.82 3.61 14.39
C MET A 24 -6.83 3.61 15.90
N ASN A 25 -5.67 3.38 16.54
CA ASN A 25 -5.57 3.39 17.99
C ASN A 25 -5.97 4.75 18.57
N ARG A 26 -5.51 5.85 17.95
CA ARG A 26 -5.88 7.20 18.37
C ARG A 26 -7.38 7.48 18.16
N ARG A 27 -7.96 7.03 17.05
CA ARG A 27 -9.38 7.29 16.73
C ARG A 27 -10.33 6.48 17.62
N LEU A 28 -9.99 5.22 17.87
CA LEU A 28 -10.85 4.27 18.59
C LEU A 28 -10.48 4.12 20.08
N ASN A 29 -9.54 4.94 20.58
CA ASN A 29 -9.00 4.88 21.95
C ASN A 29 -8.53 3.46 22.33
N LEU A 30 -7.79 2.80 21.42
CA LEU A 30 -7.25 1.46 21.64
C LEU A 30 -5.78 1.52 22.07
N ASP A 31 -5.46 0.78 23.14
CA ASP A 31 -4.09 0.52 23.54
C ASP A 31 -3.60 -0.81 22.94
N ILE A 32 -3.18 -0.76 21.68
CA ILE A 32 -2.60 -1.89 20.94
C ILE A 32 -1.17 -1.51 20.52
N PRO A 33 -0.16 -2.38 20.67
CA PRO A 33 1.20 -2.04 20.25
C PRO A 33 1.28 -1.62 18.77
N GLN A 34 2.01 -0.54 18.49
CA GLN A 34 2.20 -0.04 17.11
C GLN A 34 2.93 -1.02 16.18
N ASN A 35 3.62 -2.02 16.76
CA ASN A 35 4.29 -3.07 15.99
C ASN A 35 3.29 -4.06 15.38
N ASN A 36 2.05 -4.10 15.85
CA ASN A 36 1.02 -4.93 15.27
C ASN A 36 0.37 -4.23 14.06
N THR A 37 0.92 -4.46 12.87
CA THR A 37 0.47 -3.79 11.64
C THR A 37 -0.76 -4.42 11.01
N PHE A 38 -1.24 -5.57 11.49
CA PHE A 38 -2.40 -6.26 10.94
C PHE A 38 -3.70 -5.84 11.63
N LEU A 39 -4.81 -5.90 10.90
CA LEU A 39 -6.15 -5.67 11.44
C LEU A 39 -6.54 -6.79 12.44
N LEU A 40 -7.05 -6.41 13.60
CA LEU A 40 -7.51 -7.33 14.65
C LEU A 40 -9.04 -7.35 14.78
N PRO A 41 -9.64 -8.44 15.29
CA PRO A 41 -11.07 -8.48 15.60
C PRO A 41 -11.51 -7.33 16.52
N ARG A 42 -10.67 -6.98 17.49
CA ARG A 42 -10.93 -5.87 18.44
C ARG A 42 -11.09 -4.53 17.74
N ASP A 43 -10.35 -4.30 16.65
CA ASP A 43 -10.45 -3.06 15.88
C ASP A 43 -11.83 -2.91 15.24
N VAL A 44 -12.35 -4.01 14.68
CA VAL A 44 -13.67 -4.05 14.03
C VAL A 44 -14.79 -3.82 15.04
N LEU A 45 -14.69 -4.46 16.21
CA LEU A 45 -15.67 -4.27 17.30
C LEU A 45 -15.67 -2.82 17.79
N ALA A 46 -14.49 -2.26 18.09
CA ALA A 46 -14.38 -0.88 18.54
C ALA A 46 -14.84 0.14 17.48
N ALA A 47 -14.56 -0.11 16.21
CA ALA A 47 -15.07 0.70 15.11
C ALA A 47 -16.61 0.65 15.03
N THR A 48 -17.20 -0.53 15.25
CA THR A 48 -18.65 -0.71 15.26
C THR A 48 -19.29 0.03 16.43
N ASP A 49 -18.75 -0.10 17.64
CA ASP A 49 -19.23 0.62 18.83
C ASP A 49 -19.11 2.14 18.64
N HIS A 50 -18.00 2.60 18.05
CA HIS A 50 -17.81 4.01 17.73
C HIS A 50 -18.87 4.53 16.75
N LEU A 51 -19.16 3.79 15.67
CA LEU A 51 -20.21 4.14 14.71
C LEU A 51 -21.61 4.19 15.34
N ILE A 52 -21.91 3.26 16.25
CA ILE A 52 -23.17 3.27 17.01
C ILE A 52 -23.22 4.52 17.90
N GLY A 53 -22.16 4.82 18.64
CA GLY A 53 -22.08 6.01 19.49
C GLY A 53 -22.26 7.31 18.72
N MET A 54 -21.67 7.42 17.53
CA MET A 54 -21.87 8.57 16.63
C MET A 54 -23.34 8.74 16.22
N LYS A 55 -24.04 7.64 15.91
CA LYS A 55 -25.47 7.69 15.57
C LYS A 55 -26.33 8.23 16.72
N PHE A 56 -25.92 8.02 17.97
CA PHE A 56 -26.59 8.53 19.16
C PHE A 56 -26.06 9.89 19.64
N GLY A 57 -25.18 10.55 18.88
CA GLY A 57 -24.64 11.88 19.21
C GLY A 57 -23.57 11.88 20.32
N MET A 58 -23.00 10.73 20.67
CA MET A 58 -21.96 10.61 21.70
C MET A 58 -20.53 10.84 21.17
N GLY A 59 -20.36 11.52 20.03
CA GLY A 59 -19.07 11.71 19.36
C GLY A 59 -18.86 13.13 18.81
N ILE A 60 -17.59 13.52 18.67
CA ILE A 60 -17.17 14.80 18.06
C ILE A 60 -17.12 14.61 16.55
N LEU A 61 -18.04 15.26 15.82
CA LEU A 61 -18.15 15.17 14.36
C LEU A 61 -17.00 15.88 13.63
N ASP A 62 -16.39 16.89 14.25
CA ASP A 62 -15.36 17.74 13.63
C ASP A 62 -14.07 17.00 13.26
N ASP A 63 -13.84 15.82 13.84
CA ASP A 63 -12.66 15.01 13.52
C ASP A 63 -12.76 14.23 12.20
N ASP A 64 -13.96 14.06 11.66
CA ASP A 64 -14.23 13.31 10.43
C ASP A 64 -14.19 14.18 9.16
N ASP A 65 -13.79 15.45 9.26
CA ASP A 65 -13.58 16.26 8.07
C ASP A 65 -12.45 15.66 7.21
N MET A 66 -12.87 15.09 6.06
CA MET A 66 -11.99 14.46 5.08
C MET A 66 -10.97 15.45 4.51
N ASN A 67 -11.27 16.75 4.50
CA ASN A 67 -10.42 17.79 3.95
C ASN A 67 -9.34 18.26 4.93
N HIS A 68 -9.48 17.95 6.22
CA HIS A 68 -8.46 18.29 7.19
C HIS A 68 -7.14 17.57 6.86
N LEU A 69 -6.03 18.33 6.77
CA LEU A 69 -4.71 17.79 6.44
C LEU A 69 -4.22 16.66 7.38
N LYS A 70 -4.75 16.57 8.61
CA LYS A 70 -4.46 15.45 9.53
C LYS A 70 -4.89 14.08 8.96
N ASN A 71 -5.88 14.09 8.06
CA ASN A 71 -6.44 12.93 7.39
C ASN A 71 -5.84 12.71 5.98
N LYS A 72 -4.86 13.51 5.57
CA LYS A 72 -4.14 13.37 4.30
C LYS A 72 -2.69 12.96 4.55
N ARG A 73 -2.22 11.95 3.83
CA ARG A 73 -0.81 11.52 3.85
C ARG A 73 -0.15 11.89 2.52
N ILE A 74 0.95 12.63 2.59
CA ILE A 74 1.83 12.86 1.43
C ILE A 74 2.65 11.59 1.22
N ARG A 75 2.68 11.10 -0.02
CA ARG A 75 3.56 10.01 -0.46
C ARG A 75 4.60 10.59 -1.41
N SER A 76 5.85 10.24 -1.17
CA SER A 76 6.97 10.58 -2.05
C SER A 76 7.08 9.58 -3.21
N VAL A 77 7.92 9.91 -4.20
CA VAL A 77 8.27 8.97 -5.29
C VAL A 77 8.84 7.67 -4.72
N ALA A 78 9.65 7.75 -3.66
CA ALA A 78 10.23 6.58 -3.01
C ALA A 78 9.17 5.66 -2.39
N ASP A 79 8.14 6.22 -1.73
CA ASP A 79 7.03 5.42 -1.17
C ASP A 79 6.28 4.65 -2.26
N LEU A 80 5.98 5.33 -3.38
CA LEU A 80 5.23 4.73 -4.50
C LEU A 80 6.06 3.67 -5.24
N LEU A 81 7.35 3.93 -5.40
CA LEU A 81 8.29 2.99 -6.00
C LEU A 81 8.46 1.75 -5.10
N GLN A 82 8.58 1.94 -3.78
CA GLN A 82 8.66 0.86 -2.80
C GLN A 82 7.44 -0.07 -2.88
N ASP A 83 6.23 0.48 -3.03
CA ASP A 83 5.01 -0.32 -3.21
C ASP A 83 5.09 -1.20 -4.48
N GLN A 84 5.56 -0.64 -5.62
CA GLN A 84 5.71 -1.42 -6.86
C GLN A 84 6.80 -2.50 -6.75
N PHE A 85 7.93 -2.16 -6.11
CA PHE A 85 8.99 -3.13 -5.86
C PHE A 85 8.54 -4.25 -4.92
N GLY A 86 7.73 -3.95 -3.90
CA GLY A 86 7.13 -4.96 -3.03
C GLY A 86 6.28 -5.97 -3.83
N LEU A 87 5.46 -5.49 -4.76
CA LEU A 87 4.68 -6.34 -5.66
C LEU A 87 5.58 -7.17 -6.59
N ALA A 88 6.63 -6.57 -7.15
CA ALA A 88 7.59 -7.26 -8.01
C ALA A 88 8.33 -8.39 -7.27
N LEU A 89 8.75 -8.13 -6.03
CA LEU A 89 9.37 -9.12 -5.15
C LEU A 89 8.40 -10.25 -4.78
N GLY A 90 7.14 -9.94 -4.51
CA GLY A 90 6.11 -10.95 -4.28
C GLY A 90 5.89 -11.86 -5.50
N ARG A 91 5.88 -11.29 -6.72
CA ARG A 91 5.84 -12.07 -7.97
C ARG A 91 7.06 -12.95 -8.13
N LEU A 92 8.24 -12.41 -7.84
CA LEU A 92 9.50 -13.14 -7.87
C LEU A 92 9.49 -14.31 -6.88
N GLN A 93 9.07 -14.09 -5.64
CA GLN A 93 8.95 -15.14 -4.62
C GLN A 93 8.08 -16.28 -5.13
N HIS A 94 6.92 -15.98 -5.72
CA HIS A 94 6.03 -16.99 -6.27
C HIS A 94 6.65 -17.75 -7.45
N ALA A 95 7.38 -17.06 -8.33
CA ALA A 95 8.10 -17.68 -9.43
C ALA A 95 9.20 -18.64 -8.93
N VAL A 96 9.99 -18.20 -7.95
CA VAL A 96 11.03 -19.03 -7.30
C VAL A 96 10.41 -20.24 -6.62
N GLN A 97 9.32 -20.07 -5.87
CA GLN A 97 8.60 -21.19 -5.25
C GLN A 97 8.11 -22.21 -6.28
N LYS A 98 7.61 -21.76 -7.45
CA LYS A 98 7.24 -22.65 -8.55
C LYS A 98 8.46 -23.41 -9.11
N THR A 99 9.59 -22.75 -9.26
CA THR A 99 10.84 -23.38 -9.72
C THR A 99 11.33 -24.42 -8.70
N ILE A 100 11.31 -24.11 -7.40
CA ILE A 100 11.67 -25.05 -6.33
C ILE A 100 10.80 -26.30 -6.41
N ARG A 101 9.48 -26.15 -6.50
CA ARG A 101 8.54 -27.28 -6.65
C ARG A 101 8.87 -28.13 -7.88
N ARG A 102 9.21 -27.50 -9.01
CA ARG A 102 9.59 -28.20 -10.25
C ARG A 102 10.90 -28.98 -10.11
N VAL A 103 11.90 -28.40 -9.46
CA VAL A 103 13.20 -29.04 -9.22
C VAL A 103 13.05 -30.24 -8.28
N PHE A 104 12.24 -30.11 -7.23
CA PHE A 104 11.94 -31.20 -6.30
C PHE A 104 11.27 -32.39 -7.01
N ILE A 105 10.29 -32.14 -7.89
CA ILE A 105 9.64 -33.19 -8.71
C ILE A 105 10.65 -33.92 -9.60
N ARG A 106 11.66 -33.20 -10.12
CA ARG A 106 12.70 -33.76 -10.99
C ARG A 106 13.83 -34.47 -10.23
N GLN A 107 13.75 -34.55 -8.90
CA GLN A 107 14.78 -35.12 -8.02
C GLN A 107 16.20 -34.57 -8.26
N SER A 108 16.31 -33.36 -8.82
CA SER A 108 17.60 -32.71 -9.03
C SER A 108 17.98 -31.87 -7.81
N LYS A 109 19.28 -31.81 -7.48
CA LYS A 109 19.77 -30.96 -6.38
C LYS A 109 19.49 -29.48 -6.71
N PRO A 110 18.75 -28.75 -5.87
CA PRO A 110 18.51 -27.33 -6.07
C PRO A 110 19.80 -26.54 -5.78
N THR A 111 20.24 -25.76 -6.76
CA THR A 111 21.36 -24.81 -6.60
C THR A 111 20.79 -23.39 -6.65
N PRO A 112 21.29 -22.41 -5.88
CA PRO A 112 20.75 -21.04 -5.90
C PRO A 112 20.67 -20.44 -7.32
N GLN A 113 21.63 -20.74 -8.18
CA GLN A 113 21.68 -20.30 -9.58
C GLN A 113 20.59 -20.92 -10.47
N THR A 114 20.08 -22.12 -10.14
CA THR A 114 19.01 -22.78 -10.91
C THR A 114 17.61 -22.34 -10.45
N LEU A 115 17.49 -21.90 -9.19
CA LEU A 115 16.25 -21.38 -8.61
C LEU A 115 16.01 -19.91 -8.97
N VAL A 116 17.09 -19.13 -8.92
CA VAL A 116 17.11 -17.73 -9.27
C VAL A 116 17.95 -17.61 -10.53
N THR A 117 17.30 -17.74 -11.68
CA THR A 117 17.98 -17.41 -12.93
C THR A 117 18.21 -15.91 -12.93
N PRO A 118 19.46 -15.42 -12.99
CA PRO A 118 19.78 -13.99 -12.87
C PRO A 118 18.99 -13.16 -13.89
N THR A 119 18.76 -13.73 -15.08
CA THR A 119 17.94 -13.17 -16.15
C THR A 119 16.49 -12.92 -15.73
N SER A 120 15.84 -13.85 -15.01
CA SER A 120 14.43 -13.66 -14.59
C SER A 120 14.28 -12.66 -13.44
N THR A 121 15.24 -12.62 -12.51
CA THR A 121 15.24 -11.64 -11.42
C THR A 121 15.52 -10.22 -11.89
N SER A 122 16.57 -10.04 -12.70
CA SER A 122 16.95 -8.72 -13.18
C SER A 122 15.88 -8.16 -14.09
N ILE A 123 15.32 -8.97 -15.01
CA ILE A 123 14.26 -8.53 -15.91
C ILE A 123 13.02 -8.07 -15.14
N LEU A 124 12.57 -8.79 -14.11
CA LEU A 124 11.36 -8.38 -13.36
C LEU A 124 11.56 -7.05 -12.62
N LEU A 125 12.72 -6.84 -12.00
CA LEU A 125 13.01 -5.60 -11.27
C LEU A 125 13.27 -4.43 -12.22
N ILE A 126 14.06 -4.65 -13.28
CA ILE A 126 14.34 -3.64 -14.32
C ILE A 126 13.04 -3.24 -15.00
N THR A 127 12.21 -4.20 -15.44
CA THR A 127 10.92 -3.89 -16.06
C THR A 127 10.00 -3.13 -15.12
N THR A 128 9.95 -3.49 -13.83
CA THR A 128 9.17 -2.73 -12.85
C THR A 128 9.66 -1.27 -12.74
N TYR A 129 10.98 -1.06 -12.69
CA TYR A 129 11.58 0.27 -12.67
C TYR A 129 11.24 1.07 -13.93
N GLU A 130 11.49 0.50 -15.11
CA GLU A 130 11.23 1.14 -16.41
C GLU A 130 9.73 1.46 -16.57
N THR A 131 8.84 0.52 -16.23
CA THR A 131 7.39 0.74 -16.32
C THR A 131 6.91 1.83 -15.35
N PHE A 132 7.50 1.92 -14.15
CA PHE A 132 7.16 2.98 -13.21
C PHE A 132 7.51 4.35 -13.79
N PHE A 133 8.76 4.59 -14.19
CA PHE A 133 9.13 5.91 -14.70
C PHE A 133 8.56 6.21 -16.09
N GLY A 134 8.26 5.19 -16.90
CA GLY A 134 7.69 5.37 -18.23
C GLY A 134 6.17 5.57 -18.30
N THR A 135 5.40 4.99 -17.37
CA THR A 135 3.92 4.96 -17.47
C THR A 135 3.19 5.49 -16.24
N TYR A 136 3.89 5.72 -15.12
CA TYR A 136 3.22 6.14 -13.90
C TYR A 136 2.67 7.58 -14.05
N PRO A 137 1.40 7.86 -13.72
CA PRO A 137 0.78 9.17 -14.00
C PRO A 137 1.46 10.40 -13.35
N LEU A 138 2.23 10.16 -12.28
CA LEU A 138 3.00 11.18 -11.57
C LEU A 138 4.46 11.31 -12.07
N SER A 139 4.91 10.41 -12.95
CA SER A 139 6.20 10.53 -13.64
C SER A 139 6.01 11.40 -14.89
N GLN A 140 6.12 12.71 -14.70
CA GLN A 140 5.84 13.71 -15.73
C GLN A 140 7.14 14.27 -16.30
N VAL A 141 7.08 14.73 -17.57
CA VAL A 141 8.19 15.47 -18.18
C VAL A 141 8.42 16.74 -17.36
N PHE A 142 9.66 16.95 -16.93
CA PHE A 142 10.01 18.09 -16.10
C PHE A 142 9.84 19.41 -16.85
N ASP A 143 9.17 20.38 -16.22
CA ASP A 143 8.94 21.70 -16.81
C ASP A 143 10.20 22.54 -16.64
N GLN A 144 10.84 22.86 -17.77
CA GLN A 144 12.09 23.62 -17.82
C GLN A 144 11.93 25.03 -18.40
N THR A 145 10.72 25.57 -18.51
CA THR A 145 10.49 26.89 -19.13
C THR A 145 11.25 28.02 -18.43
N ASN A 146 11.30 28.03 -17.09
CA ASN A 146 12.11 28.97 -16.32
C ASN A 146 12.41 28.43 -14.90
N PRO A 147 13.33 29.04 -14.12
CA PRO A 147 13.67 28.55 -12.77
C PRO A 147 12.49 28.50 -11.79
N LEU A 148 11.50 29.38 -11.96
CA LEU A 148 10.29 29.38 -11.12
C LEU A 148 9.40 28.18 -11.47
N THR A 149 9.18 27.88 -12.75
CA THR A 149 8.38 26.72 -13.17
C THR A 149 9.03 25.42 -12.72
N GLN A 150 10.36 25.32 -12.82
CA GLN A 150 11.14 24.19 -12.29
C GLN A 150 10.90 23.99 -10.78
N THR A 151 10.96 25.07 -10.01
CA THR A 151 10.76 25.03 -8.55
C THR A 151 9.34 24.64 -8.20
N VAL A 152 8.34 25.20 -8.89
CA VAL A 152 6.93 24.88 -8.68
C VAL A 152 6.64 23.43 -9.05
N HIS A 153 7.13 22.92 -10.18
CA HIS A 153 6.97 21.53 -10.60
C HIS A 153 7.59 20.59 -9.56
N GLY A 154 8.83 20.83 -9.13
CA GLY A 154 9.52 19.98 -8.16
C GLY A 154 8.88 19.92 -6.77
N ARG A 155 8.06 20.91 -6.41
CA ARG A 155 7.35 20.98 -5.11
C ARG A 155 5.85 20.68 -5.23
N LYS A 156 5.38 20.34 -6.42
CA LYS A 156 3.96 20.09 -6.70
C LYS A 156 3.49 18.83 -5.99
N VAL A 157 2.37 18.94 -5.29
CA VAL A 157 1.66 17.80 -4.69
C VAL A 157 0.41 17.51 -5.50
N SER A 158 0.16 16.24 -5.79
CA SER A 158 -1.02 15.79 -6.54
C SER A 158 -1.91 14.93 -5.63
N CYS A 159 -3.22 15.18 -5.69
CA CYS A 159 -4.23 14.26 -5.12
C CYS A 159 -4.68 13.18 -6.12
N LEU A 160 -4.24 13.28 -7.38
CA LEU A 160 -4.58 12.36 -8.46
C LEU A 160 -3.52 11.26 -8.59
N GLY A 161 -3.94 10.09 -9.09
CA GLY A 161 -3.07 8.95 -9.38
C GLY A 161 -3.52 7.67 -8.65
N PRO A 162 -2.78 6.57 -8.78
CA PRO A 162 -3.10 5.31 -8.12
C PRO A 162 -3.20 5.49 -6.59
N GLY A 163 -4.37 5.18 -6.02
CA GLY A 163 -4.63 5.36 -4.57
C GLY A 163 -5.05 6.78 -4.16
N GLY A 164 -5.20 7.70 -5.11
CA GLY A 164 -5.74 9.05 -4.91
C GLY A 164 -7.14 9.21 -5.49
N LEU A 165 -7.56 10.47 -5.65
CA LEU A 165 -8.81 10.84 -6.31
C LEU A 165 -8.68 10.70 -7.83
N THR A 166 -9.81 10.52 -8.51
CA THR A 166 -9.93 10.67 -9.97
C THR A 166 -10.70 11.95 -10.28
N GLY A 167 -10.52 12.51 -11.48
CA GLY A 167 -11.27 13.70 -11.90
C GLY A 167 -12.79 13.52 -11.91
N ARG A 168 -13.29 12.27 -11.92
CA ARG A 168 -14.73 11.95 -11.81
C ARG A 168 -15.23 11.81 -10.39
N THR A 169 -14.35 11.51 -9.43
CA THR A 169 -14.70 11.30 -8.01
C THR A 169 -14.41 12.51 -7.13
N ALA A 170 -13.68 13.50 -7.65
CA ALA A 170 -13.48 14.77 -6.96
C ALA A 170 -14.75 15.61 -7.09
N SER A 171 -15.48 15.77 -5.98
CA SER A 171 -16.61 16.69 -5.85
C SER A 171 -16.18 17.96 -5.13
N PHE A 172 -16.88 19.07 -5.42
CA PHE A 172 -16.70 20.37 -4.76
C PHE A 172 -17.77 20.59 -3.70
#